data_AF-A0A1H9E8F3-F1
#
_entry.id   AF-A0A1H9E8F3-F1
#
_cell.length_a   1.000
_cell.length_b   1.000
_cell.length_c   1.000
_cell.angle_alpha   90.00
_cell.angle_beta   90.00
_cell.angle_gamma   90.00
#
_symmetry.space_group_name_H-M   'P 1'
#
loop_
_entity.id
_entity.type
_entity.pdbx_description
1 polymer ?
#
loop_
_entity_poly.entity_id
_entity_poly.type
_entity_poly.pdbx_seq_one_letter_code
_entity_poly.pdbx_strand_id
1 'polypeptide(L)' 'MSKQTKSILFNFLGFVIIYFPFKYLFEAYSGFSTIQCLIAAFLSTLILSPKFQAVKTHEGEKLFMKWLFFKGVKEIK' A
#
# COMPACT_ATOMS: atom_id res chain seq x y z
N MET A 1 -7.91 -19.15 2.57
CA MET A 1 -6.90 -18.35 1.85
C MET A 1 -5.56 -18.50 2.54
N SER A 2 -4.47 -18.75 1.81
CA SER A 2 -3.13 -18.65 2.40
C SER A 2 -2.89 -17.21 2.88
N LYS A 3 -2.06 -17.03 3.91
CA LYS A 3 -1.74 -15.69 4.39
C LYS A 3 -0.96 -14.91 3.33
N GLN A 4 -0.30 -15.59 2.40
CA GLN A 4 0.26 -15.02 1.17
C GLN A 4 -0.79 -14.36 0.27
N THR A 5 -1.94 -15.02 0.01
CA THR A 5 -3.02 -14.37 -0.75
C THR A 5 -3.56 -13.16 0.00
N LYS A 6 -3.72 -13.26 1.33
CA LYS A 6 -4.12 -12.11 2.16
C LYS A 6 -3.12 -10.96 2.09
N SER A 7 -1.81 -11.23 2.13
CA SER A 7 -0.79 -10.16 2.06
C SER A 7 -0.87 -9.41 0.74
N ILE A 8 -1.08 -10.11 -0.38
CA ILE A 8 -1.23 -9.47 -1.69
C ILE A 8 -2.48 -8.61 -1.72
N LEU A 9 -3.61 -9.13 -1.21
CA LEU A 9 -4.87 -8.40 -1.15
C LEU A 9 -4.76 -7.14 -0.28
N PHE A 10 -4.09 -7.22 0.87
CA PHE A 10 -3.89 -6.07 1.76
C PHE A 10 -2.95 -5.01 1.16
N ASN A 11 -1.89 -5.40 0.45
CA ASN A 11 -1.07 -4.44 -0.31
C ASN A 11 -1.91 -3.73 -1.38
N PHE A 12 -2.72 -4.48 -2.13
CA PHE A 12 -3.56 -3.92 -3.17
C PHE A 12 -4.61 -2.95 -2.60
N LEU A 13 -5.30 -3.35 -1.53
CA LEU A 13 -6.26 -2.48 -0.84
C LEU A 13 -5.58 -1.22 -0.26
N GLY A 14 -4.42 -1.38 0.39
CA GLY A 14 -3.64 -0.24 0.91
C GLY A 14 -3.20 0.72 -0.20
N PHE A 15 -2.84 0.18 -1.37
CA PHE A 15 -2.52 0.98 -2.54
C PHE A 15 -3.76 1.73 -3.05
N VAL A 16 -4.87 1.03 -3.31
CA VAL A 16 -6.11 1.60 -3.86
C VAL A 16 -6.68 2.70 -2.97
N ILE A 17 -6.76 2.47 -1.66
CA ILE A 17 -7.32 3.43 -0.70
C ILE A 17 -6.54 4.74 -0.67
N ILE A 18 -5.22 4.70 -0.89
CA ILE A 18 -4.38 5.90 -0.91
C ILE A 18 -4.35 6.51 -2.32
N TYR A 19 -4.28 5.68 -3.37
CA TYR A 19 -4.12 6.12 -4.75
C TYR A 19 -5.26 7.00 -5.25
N PHE A 20 -6.51 6.58 -5.04
CA PHE A 20 -7.66 7.33 -5.57
C PHE A 20 -7.79 8.75 -4.97
N PRO A 21 -7.68 8.94 -3.65
CA PRO A 21 -7.63 10.27 -3.06
C PRO A 21 -6.46 11.12 -3.56
N PHE A 22 -5.25 10.55 -3.63
CA PHE A 22 -4.08 11.29 -4.14
C PHE A 22 -4.26 11.69 -5.61
N LYS A 23 -4.76 10.79 -6.45
CA LYS A 23 -5.09 11.08 -7.85
C LYS A 23 -6.07 12.24 -7.96
N TYR A 24 -7.16 12.19 -7.19
CA TYR A 24 -8.16 13.27 -7.18
C TYR A 24 -7.55 14.60 -6.74
N LEU A 25 -6.67 14.61 -5.72
CA LEU A 25 -5.94 15.80 -5.29
C LEU A 25 -5.03 16.34 -6.40
N PHE A 26 -4.24 15.48 -7.05
CA PHE A 26 -3.36 15.93 -8.15
C PHE A 26 -4.15 16.49 -9.33
N GLU A 27 -5.28 15.87 -9.69
CA GLU A 27 -6.16 16.38 -10.75
C GLU A 27 -6.83 17.70 -10.39
N ALA A 28 -7.23 17.88 -9.12
CA ALA A 28 -7.89 19.10 -8.68
C ALA A 28 -6.94 20.30 -8.54
N TYR A 29 -5.68 20.08 -8.12
CA TYR A 29 -4.78 21.17 -7.71
C TYR A 29 -3.58 21.41 -8.63
N SER A 30 -3.08 20.40 -9.35
CA SER A 30 -1.76 20.52 -10.01
C SER A 30 -1.80 21.08 -11.44
N GLY A 31 -2.99 21.17 -12.06
CA GLY A 31 -3.11 21.58 -13.47
C GLY A 31 -2.32 20.68 -14.45
N PHE A 32 -1.93 19.49 -14.00
CA PHE A 32 -1.11 18.54 -14.75
C PHE A 32 -1.94 17.82 -15.80
N SER A 33 -1.27 17.32 -16.84
CA SER A 33 -1.90 16.40 -17.79
C SER A 33 -2.34 15.12 -17.08
N THR A 34 -3.37 14.44 -17.60
CA THR A 34 -3.93 13.22 -17.00
C THR A 34 -2.85 12.18 -16.68
N ILE A 35 -1.87 11.99 -17.58
CA ILE A 35 -0.78 11.03 -17.40
C ILE A 35 0.15 11.44 -16.26
N GLN A 36 0.47 12.73 -16.13
CA GLN A 36 1.31 13.24 -15.04
C GLN A 36 0.61 13.09 -13.68
N CYS A 37 -0.70 13.35 -13.59
CA CYS A 37 -1.47 13.10 -12.37
C CYS A 37 -1.42 11.63 -11.95
N LEU A 38 -1.58 10.71 -12.91
CA LEU A 38 -1.50 9.26 -12.66
C LEU A 38 -0.12 8.87 -12.12
N ILE A 39 0.97 9.34 -12.76
CA ILE A 39 2.34 9.02 -12.35
C ILE A 39 2.65 9.62 -10.97
N ALA A 40 2.28 10.88 -10.72
CA ALA A 40 2.51 11.54 -9.43
C ALA A 40 1.75 10.83 -8.30
N ALA A 41 0.46 10.53 -8.50
CA ALA A 41 -0.35 9.77 -7.55
C ALA A 41 0.24 8.37 -7.29
N PHE A 42 0.72 7.70 -8.33
CA PHE A 42 1.35 6.38 -8.22
C PHE A 42 2.60 6.43 -7.35
N LEU A 43 3.51 7.38 -7.59
CA LEU A 43 4.75 7.54 -6.83
C LEU A 43 4.47 7.91 -5.38
N SER A 44 3.58 8.86 -5.11
CA SER A 44 3.17 9.21 -3.75
C SER A 44 2.57 8.02 -3.01
N THR A 45 1.73 7.24 -3.69
CA THR A 45 1.13 6.03 -3.11
C THR A 45 2.17 4.95 -2.84
N LEU A 46 3.16 4.76 -3.71
CA LEU A 46 4.19 3.75 -3.49
C LEU A 46 5.04 4.02 -2.24
N ILE A 47 5.23 5.29 -1.90
CA ILE A 47 5.96 5.72 -0.70
C ILE A 47 5.07 5.63 0.54
N LEU A 48 3.83 6.11 0.45
CA LEU A 48 2.90 6.18 1.59
C LEU A 48 2.18 4.86 1.87
N SER A 49 2.12 3.92 0.92
CA SER A 49 1.32 2.70 1.10
C SER A 49 1.90 1.76 2.16
N PRO A 50 1.03 1.17 2.99
CA PRO A 50 1.43 0.12 3.91
C PRO A 50 1.85 -1.13 3.13
N LYS A 51 2.98 -1.72 3.53
CA LYS A 51 3.54 -2.94 2.93
C LYS A 51 3.21 -4.14 3.81
N PHE A 52 2.48 -5.09 3.26
CA PHE A 52 2.10 -6.34 3.91
C PHE A 52 2.92 -7.49 3.33
N GLN A 53 3.47 -8.36 4.17
CA GLN A 53 4.23 -9.51 3.71
C GLN A 53 3.92 -10.73 4.54
N ALA A 54 3.54 -11.83 3.88
CA ALA A 54 3.45 -13.13 4.51
C ALA A 54 4.84 -13.78 4.53
N VAL A 55 5.26 -14.23 5.71
CA VAL A 55 6.51 -14.97 5.91
C VAL A 55 6.17 -16.34 6.47
N LYS A 56 6.71 -17.39 5.84
CA LYS A 56 6.63 -18.76 6.37
C LYS A 56 7.72 -18.93 7.42
N THR A 57 7.32 -19.07 8.68
CA THR A 57 8.22 -19.38 9.80
C THR A 57 8.06 -20.83 10.22
N HIS A 58 8.99 -21.37 11.00
CA HIS A 58 8.94 -22.75 11.52
C HIS A 58 7.65 -23.06 12.31
N GLU A 59 6.99 -22.04 12.88
CA GLU A 59 5.74 -22.16 13.64
C GLU A 59 4.47 -21.95 12.79
N GLY A 60 4.62 -21.68 11.49
CA GLY A 60 3.51 -21.43 10.56
C GLY A 60 3.68 -20.15 9.73
N GLU A 61 2.67 -19.88 8.90
CA GLU A 61 2.60 -18.66 8.08
C GLU A 61 2.26 -17.47 9.01
N LYS A 62 3.03 -16.38 8.98
CA LYS A 62 2.76 -15.13 9.74
C LYS A 62 2.63 -13.96 8.77
N LEU A 63 1.72 -13.01 9.04
CA LEU A 63 1.52 -11.82 8.22
C LEU A 63 2.10 -10.61 8.94
N PHE A 64 2.98 -9.87 8.27
CA PHE A 64 3.60 -8.67 8.82
C PHE A 64 3.19 -7.43 8.02
N MET A 65 3.04 -6.30 8.71
CA MET A 65 2.70 -4.99 8.15
C MET A 65 3.76 -3.98 8.55
N LYS A 66 4.32 -3.29 7.55
CA LYS A 66 5.21 -2.14 7.74
C LYS A 66 4.57 -0.92 7.11
N TRP A 67 4.51 0.18 7.84
CA TRP A 67 3.97 1.42 7.31
C TRP A 67 4.80 2.61 7.76
N LEU A 68 4.90 3.63 6.91
CA LEU A 68 5.74 4.80 7.18
C LEU A 68 5.28 5.57 8.42
N PHE A 69 3.98 5.53 8.75
CA PHE A 69 3.40 6.20 9.92
C PHE A 69 3.50 5.39 11.21
N PHE A 70 3.83 4.10 11.15
CA PHE A 70 4.01 3.27 12.36
C PHE A 70 5.48 2.89 12.51
N LYS A 71 6.02 3.12 13.72
CA LYS A 71 7.37 2.69 14.05
C LYS A 71 7.39 1.17 14.22
N GLY A 72 8.13 0.48 13.35
CA GLY A 72 8.36 -0.97 13.41
C GLY A 72 7.50 -1.79 12.45
N VAL A 73 7.59 -3.12 12.60
CA VAL A 73 6.82 -4.10 11.84
C VAL A 73 5.76 -4.69 12.76
N LYS A 74 4.48 -4.57 12.40
CA LYS A 74 3.38 -5.14 13.18
C LYS A 74 3.04 -6.53 12.65
N GLU A 75 2.95 -7.51 13.53
CA GLU A 75 2.36 -8.81 13.21
C GLU A 75 0.84 -8.70 13.19
N ILE A 76 0.23 -9.18 12.11
CA ILE A 76 -1.22 -9.31 11.96
C ILE A 76 -1.57 -10.77 12.17
N LYS A 77 -2.29 -11.04 13.27
CA LYS A 77 -2.74 -12.39 13.65
C LYS A 77 -3.78 -12.94 12.67
#